data_AF-A0A4Y2H394-F1
#
_entry.id   AF-A0A4Y2H394-F1
#
_cell.length_a   1.000
_cell.length_b   1.000
_cell.length_c   1.000
_cell.angle_alpha   90.00
_cell.angle_beta   90.00
_cell.angle_gamma   90.00
#
_symmetry.space_group_name_H-M   'P 1'
#
loop_
_entity.id
_entity.type
_entity.pdbx_description
1 polymer ?
#
loop_
_entity_poly.entity_id
_entity_poly.type
_entity_poly.pdbx_seq_one_letter_code
_entity_poly.pdbx_strand_id
1 'polypeptide(L)'
;MKLNSADRASWQEIARESPANKRYWTLWNTLYLKDGVLYHKWESNDGGSYRRQLILPNCRIQEVLQEAHDNTSGRHFGVMKTLRKTRERFYWDRR
;
A
#
# COMPACT_ATOMS: atom_id res chain seq x y z
N MET A 1 -0.15 -8.53 23.82
CA MET A 1 -1.51 -8.92 23.40
C MET A 1 -1.60 -8.75 21.89
N LYS A 2 -1.71 -9.85 21.13
CA LYS A 2 -1.97 -9.80 19.69
C LYS A 2 -3.45 -9.45 19.50
N LEU A 3 -3.74 -8.27 18.97
CA LEU A 3 -5.10 -7.94 18.55
C LEU A 3 -5.45 -8.86 17.38
N ASN A 4 -6.44 -9.73 17.60
CA ASN A 4 -7.25 -10.50 16.66
C ASN A 4 -6.71 -10.54 15.22
N SER A 5 -6.07 -11.65 14.88
CA SER A 5 -5.98 -12.08 13.49
C SER A 5 -7.42 -12.26 13.01
N ALA A 6 -7.96 -11.30 12.26
CA ALA A 6 -9.08 -11.62 11.39
C ALA A 6 -8.64 -12.81 10.55
N ASP A 7 -9.48 -13.85 10.48
CA ASP A 7 -9.15 -14.99 9.64
C ASP A 7 -9.19 -14.55 8.17
N ARG A 8 -8.17 -14.96 7.42
CA ARG A 8 -8.14 -14.73 5.98
C ARG A 8 -9.36 -15.42 5.37
N ALA A 9 -10.19 -14.66 4.66
CA ALA A 9 -11.33 -15.23 3.93
C ALA A 9 -10.88 -16.39 3.04
N SER A 10 -11.77 -17.35 2.79
CA SER A 10 -11.49 -18.43 1.85
C SER A 10 -11.39 -17.91 0.41
N TRP A 11 -10.79 -18.70 -0.47
CA TRP A 11 -10.77 -18.37 -1.90
C TRP A 11 -12.19 -18.30 -2.49
N GLN A 12 -13.11 -19.13 -2.01
CA GLN A 12 -14.49 -19.18 -2.51
C GLN A 12 -15.24 -17.87 -2.25
N GLU A 13 -15.04 -17.26 -1.08
CA GLU A 13 -15.64 -15.97 -0.72
C GLU A 13 -15.07 -14.84 -1.58
N ILE A 14 -13.77 -14.85 -1.84
CA ILE A 14 -13.06 -13.76 -2.55
C ILE A 14 -13.13 -13.89 -4.07
N ALA A 15 -13.43 -15.08 -4.61
CA ALA A 15 -13.49 -15.31 -6.05
C ALA A 15 -14.53 -14.41 -6.76
N ARG A 16 -15.59 -14.00 -6.06
CA ARG A 16 -16.65 -13.12 -6.59
C ARG A 16 -16.42 -11.63 -6.32
N GLU A 17 -15.41 -11.30 -5.53
CA GLU A 17 -15.09 -9.94 -5.14
C GLU A 17 -14.36 -9.15 -6.24
N SER A 18 -14.27 -7.84 -6.03
CA SER A 18 -13.56 -6.94 -6.94
C SER A 18 -12.07 -7.32 -7.10
N PRO A 19 -11.43 -6.97 -8.24
CA PRO A 19 -9.99 -7.20 -8.42
C PRO A 19 -9.13 -6.61 -7.30
N ALA A 20 -9.50 -5.45 -6.77
CA ALA A 20 -8.81 -4.82 -5.64
C ALA A 20 -8.87 -5.69 -4.39
N ASN A 21 -10.05 -6.21 -4.05
CA ASN A 21 -10.25 -7.09 -2.90
C ASN A 21 -9.44 -8.39 -3.05
N LYS A 22 -9.41 -8.98 -4.25
CA LYS A 22 -8.56 -10.14 -4.56
C LYS A 22 -7.07 -9.86 -4.38
N ARG A 23 -6.60 -8.67 -4.75
CA ARG A 23 -5.19 -8.28 -4.56
C ARG A 23 -4.85 -8.10 -3.08
N TYR A 24 -5.70 -7.43 -2.32
CA TYR A 24 -5.52 -7.32 -0.86
C TYR A 24 -5.56 -8.69 -0.18
N TRP A 25 -6.40 -9.60 -0.68
CA TRP A 25 -6.43 -10.97 -0.21
C TRP A 25 -5.12 -11.72 -0.47
N THR A 26 -4.49 -11.54 -1.64
CA THR A 26 -3.16 -12.11 -1.92
C THR A 26 -2.10 -11.53 -0.97
N LEU A 27 -2.22 -10.24 -0.62
CA LEU A 27 -1.32 -9.56 0.32
C LEU A 27 -1.65 -9.82 1.80
N TRP A 28 -2.65 -10.63 2.12
CA TRP A 28 -3.16 -10.77 3.49
C TRP A 28 -2.06 -10.98 4.55
N ASN A 29 -1.12 -11.90 4.28
CA ASN A 29 -0.04 -12.24 5.20
C ASN A 29 1.01 -11.13 5.37
N THR A 30 1.01 -10.14 4.48
CA THR A 30 1.90 -8.96 4.56
C THR A 30 1.14 -7.71 5.04
N LEU A 31 -0.17 -7.79 5.26
CA LEU A 31 -0.96 -6.71 5.83
C LEU A 31 -0.94 -6.77 7.36
N TYR A 32 -0.93 -5.60 8.00
CA TYR A 32 -1.08 -5.50 9.46
C TYR A 32 -1.67 -4.16 9.85
N LEU A 33 -2.38 -4.17 10.98
CA LEU A 33 -2.88 -2.95 11.62
C LEU A 33 -1.86 -2.45 12.64
N LYS A 34 -1.64 -1.13 12.63
CA LYS A 34 -0.90 -0.42 13.67
C LYS A 34 -1.67 0.85 14.00
N ASP A 35 -2.07 1.01 15.27
CA ASP A 35 -2.79 2.19 15.77
C ASP A 35 -4.05 2.52 14.96
N GLY A 36 -4.80 1.48 14.52
CA GLY A 36 -6.00 1.63 13.69
C GLY A 36 -5.74 1.89 12.21
N VAL A 37 -4.47 1.94 11.80
CA VAL A 37 -4.05 2.23 10.43
C VAL A 37 -3.54 0.96 9.75
N LEU A 38 -4.00 0.71 8.51
CA LEU A 38 -3.62 -0.46 7.73
C LEU A 38 -2.33 -0.23 6.94
N TYR A 39 -1.38 -1.14 7.09
CA TYR A 39 -0.10 -1.11 6.41
C TYR A 39 0.16 -2.39 5.63
N HIS A 40 0.91 -2.26 4.53
CA HIS A 40 1.53 -3.34 3.79
C HIS A 40 3.02 -3.41 4.12
N LYS A 41 3.48 -4.60 4.48
CA LYS A 41 4.88 -4.96 4.65
C LYS A 41 5.44 -5.38 3.29
N TRP A 42 6.35 -4.59 2.74
CA TRP A 42 7.11 -4.96 1.56
C TRP A 42 8.53 -5.35 1.96
N GLU A 43 8.99 -6.49 1.50
CA GLU A 43 10.36 -6.96 1.63
C GLU A 43 10.93 -7.26 0.24
N SER A 44 12.20 -6.94 0.02
CA SER A 44 12.90 -7.35 -1.18
C SER A 44 13.20 -8.86 -1.14
N ASN A 45 13.31 -9.47 -2.32
CA ASN A 45 13.57 -10.92 -2.43
C ASN A 45 14.91 -11.35 -1.82
N ASP A 46 15.88 -10.43 -1.74
CA ASP A 46 17.19 -10.63 -1.11
C ASP A 46 17.18 -10.39 0.41
N GLY A 47 16.04 -10.01 0.99
CA GLY A 47 15.89 -9.68 2.41
C GLY A 47 16.59 -8.37 2.84
N GLY A 48 17.29 -7.68 1.94
CA GLY A 48 18.09 -6.50 2.26
C GLY A 48 17.28 -5.22 2.44
N SER A 49 16.01 -5.19 2.04
CA SER A 49 15.14 -4.02 2.16
C SER A 49 13.80 -4.39 2.79
N TYR A 50 13.43 -3.63 3.81
CA TYR A 50 12.12 -3.66 4.44
C TYR A 50 11.46 -2.29 4.33
N ARG A 51 10.19 -2.25 3.92
CA ARG A 51 9.40 -1.02 3.82
C ARG A 51 8.00 -1.24 4.38
N ARG A 52 7.52 -0.22 5.08
CA ARG A 52 6.12 -0.12 5.52
C ARG A 52 5.41 0.85 4.61
N GLN A 53 4.41 0.36 3.90
CA GLN A 53 3.59 1.17 3.01
C GLN A 53 2.20 1.38 3.65
N LEU A 54 1.77 2.62 3.79
CA LEU A 54 0.40 2.93 4.19
C LEU A 54 -0.56 2.51 3.07
N ILE A 55 -1.62 1.77 3.40
CA ILE A 55 -2.68 1.47 2.44
C ILE A 55 -3.52 2.73 2.23
N LEU A 56 -3.54 3.26 1.00
CA LEU A 56 -4.34 4.42 0.67
C LEU A 56 -5.73 4.03 0.15
N PRO A 57 -6.80 4.61 0.70
CA PRO A 57 -8.11 4.60 0.06
C PRO A 57 -8.07 5.33 -1.29
N ASN A 58 -8.85 4.87 -2.26
CA ASN A 58 -8.88 5.43 -3.61
C ASN A 58 -9.16 6.95 -3.63
N CYS A 59 -10.02 7.43 -2.72
CA CYS A 59 -10.38 8.84 -2.62
C CYS A 59 -9.20 9.77 -2.24
N ARG A 60 -8.14 9.23 -1.61
CA ARG A 60 -6.98 10.01 -1.15
C ARG A 60 -5.76 9.92 -2.07
N ILE A 61 -5.84 9.15 -3.16
CA ILE A 61 -4.71 8.98 -4.08
C ILE A 61 -4.33 10.33 -4.71
N GLN A 62 -5.32 11.10 -5.19
CA GLN A 62 -5.06 12.40 -5.84
C GLN A 62 -4.43 13.39 -4.88
N GLU A 63 -4.92 13.47 -3.64
CA GLU A 63 -4.37 14.30 -2.56
C GLU A 63 -2.88 13.99 -2.33
N VAL A 64 -2.53 12.72 -2.17
CA VAL A 64 -1.13 12.29 -1.93
C VAL A 64 -0.24 12.55 -3.15
N LEU A 65 -0.75 12.37 -4.36
CA LEU A 65 0.01 12.66 -5.57
C LEU A 65 0.28 14.16 -5.73
N GLN A 66 -0.71 15.00 -5.43
CA GLN A 66 -0.59 16.46 -5.45
C GLN A 66 0.42 16.94 -4.40
N GLU A 67 0.32 16.48 -3.17
CA GLU A 67 1.27 16.83 -2.10
C GLU A 67 2.71 16.43 -2.44
N ALA A 68 2.89 15.25 -3.04
CA ALA A 68 4.21 14.79 -3.47
C ALA A 68 4.79 15.64 -4.61
N HIS A 69 3.93 16.17 -5.49
CA HIS A 69 4.31 17.10 -6.54
C HIS A 69 4.72 18.47 -5.97
N ASP A 70 3.89 19.05 -5.10
CA ASP A 70 4.10 20.39 -4.55
C ASP A 70 5.33 20.46 -3.66
N ASN A 71 5.60 19.41 -2.88
CA ASN A 71 6.82 19.28 -2.08
C ASN A 71 8.10 19.01 -2.91
N THR A 72 7.98 18.80 -4.23
CA THR A 72 9.11 18.56 -5.15
C THR A 72 9.49 19.81 -5.96
N SER A 73 8.73 20.92 -5.83
CA SER A 73 8.88 22.15 -6.61
C SER A 73 10.22 22.91 -6.47
N GLY A 74 11.14 22.48 -5.60
CA GLY A 74 12.46 23.12 -5.40
C GLY A 74 13.61 22.66 -6.32
N ARG A 75 13.45 21.60 -7.13
CA ARG A 75 14.51 21.16 -8.06
C ARG A 75 13.93 20.24 -9.13
N HIS A 76 14.11 20.57 -10.42
CA HIS A 76 13.73 19.75 -11.58
C HIS A 76 14.07 18.26 -11.35
N PHE A 77 13.08 17.46 -10.97
CA PHE A 77 13.18 16.01 -10.86
C PHE A 77 11.92 15.40 -11.45
N GLY A 78 12.10 14.64 -12.52
CA GLY A 78 11.00 14.08 -13.30
C GLY A 78 10.06 13.19 -12.49
N VAL A 79 8.84 13.06 -13.00
CA VAL A 79 7.70 12.26 -12.49
C VAL A 79 8.12 10.93 -11.87
N MET A 80 9.13 10.26 -12.43
CA MET A 80 9.66 8.97 -11.94
C MET A 80 10.22 9.01 -10.51
N LYS A 81 10.90 10.10 -10.10
CA LYS A 81 11.47 10.20 -8.75
C LYS A 81 10.38 10.43 -7.70
N THR A 82 9.37 11.24 -8.05
CA THR A 82 8.18 11.47 -7.22
C THR A 82 7.39 10.18 -7.06
N LEU A 83 7.09 9.49 -8.17
CA LEU A 83 6.43 8.17 -8.12
C LEU A 83 7.20 7.15 -7.29
N ARG A 84 8.54 7.11 -7.40
CA ARG A 84 9.38 6.21 -6.59
C ARG A 84 9.25 6.50 -5.09
N LYS A 85 9.35 7.78 -4.70
CA LYS A 85 9.20 8.21 -3.30
C LYS A 85 7.79 7.96 -2.75
N THR A 86 6.76 8.18 -3.56
CA THR A 86 5.38 7.88 -3.16
C THR A 86 5.18 6.39 -2.95
N ARG A 87 5.71 5.55 -3.86
CA ARG A 87 5.67 4.09 -3.73
C ARG A 87 6.51 3.55 -2.58
N GLU A 88 7.50 4.29 -2.06
CA GLU A 88 8.21 3.91 -0.84
C GLU A 88 7.32 3.97 0.40
N ARG A 89 6.33 4.88 0.42
CA ARG A 89 5.54 5.22 1.60
C ARG A 89 4.11 4.72 1.54
N PHE A 90 3.56 4.53 0.35
CA PHE A 90 2.15 4.23 0.15
C PHE A 90 1.98 3.05 -0.81
N TYR A 91 0.92 2.29 -0.58
CA TYR A 91 0.44 1.23 -1.46
C TYR A 91 -1.05 1.47 -1.74
N TRP A 92 -1.44 1.31 -3.00
CA TRP A 92 -2.83 1.27 -3.42
C TRP A 92 -2.94 0.35 -4.64
N ASP A 93 -4.12 -0.22 -4.85
CA ASP A 93 -4.36 -0.97 -6.06
C ASP A 93 -4.34 -0.04 -7.28
N ARG A 94 -3.55 -0.40 -8.29
CA ARG A 94 -3.54 0.28 -9.58
C ARG A 94 -4.51 -0.47 -10.48
N ARG A 95 -5.73 0.06 -10.61
CA ARG A 95 -6.63 -0.34 -11.69
C ARG A 95 -5.97 -0.09 -13.04
#